data_AF-A0A3D9ZCQ4-F1
#
_entry.id   AF-A0A3D9ZCQ4-F1
#
_cell.length_a   1.000
_cell.length_b   1.000
_cell.length_c   1.000
_cell.angle_alpha   90.00
_cell.angle_beta   90.00
_cell.angle_gamma   90.00
#
_symmetry.space_group_name_H-M   'P 1'
#
loop_
_entity.id
_entity.type
_entity.pdbx_description
1 polymer ?
#
loop_
_entity_poly.entity_id
_entity_poly.type
_entity_poly.pdbx_seq_one_letter_code
_entity_poly.pdbx_strand_id
1 'polypeptide(L)'
;MAAFCTAAIILLAACDSGQGAPIPTAQPPPQAAESASPAAGCAPQGGTCRGDLAAGTYTTTTFRPAITYTVPDGWINGLDLPGNFLLSRTVDPDENFYGSNGINLMADVAPAAQDCAEAAEPAVGRTAQEITRWLAGLPGLKSTTPRSTSIGGWSGFTVDLTLADTWKRSCPFADEPVLPLTISGDPAQFHLTRTIAVKGLSQRAYVLDRPDGKNLLILVLDIPGGVAFDDYLKIAAPVVESLRFAP
;
A
#
# COMPACT_ATOMS: atom_id res chain seq x y z
N MET A 1 5.31 -72.12 -3.73
CA MET A 1 5.63 -73.20 -4.67
C MET A 1 5.62 -72.63 -6.07
N ALA A 2 6.74 -72.79 -6.81
CA ALA A 2 6.87 -72.87 -8.28
C ALA A 2 6.32 -71.71 -9.16
N ALA A 3 6.90 -71.34 -10.30
CA ALA A 3 8.17 -71.66 -10.96
C ALA A 3 8.37 -70.66 -12.12
N PHE A 4 9.62 -70.58 -12.55
CA PHE A 4 10.22 -69.73 -13.56
C PHE A 4 9.63 -69.87 -14.98
N CYS A 5 9.83 -68.84 -15.81
CA CYS A 5 10.19 -69.04 -17.21
C CYS A 5 11.19 -67.96 -17.67
N THR A 6 12.40 -68.42 -17.95
CA THR A 6 13.58 -67.68 -18.39
C THR A 6 13.56 -67.55 -19.92
N ALA A 7 13.95 -66.40 -20.46
CA ALA A 7 14.42 -66.29 -21.84
C ALA A 7 15.68 -65.43 -21.88
N ALA A 8 16.78 -66.04 -22.31
CA ALA A 8 18.07 -65.42 -22.55
C ALA A 8 18.15 -64.91 -23.99
N ILE A 9 18.69 -63.70 -24.19
CA ILE A 9 19.13 -63.20 -25.50
C ILE A 9 20.60 -62.82 -25.38
N ILE A 10 21.36 -63.26 -26.36
CA ILE A 10 22.81 -63.24 -26.46
C ILE A 10 23.25 -62.22 -27.53
N LEU A 11 24.32 -61.49 -27.20
CA LEU A 11 25.33 -60.78 -28.04
C LEU A 11 24.90 -59.60 -28.92
N LEU A 12 25.61 -58.47 -28.78
CA LEU A 12 26.77 -58.14 -29.65
C LEU A 12 27.54 -56.96 -29.06
N ALA A 13 28.87 -57.11 -28.96
CA ALA A 13 29.80 -56.05 -28.63
C ALA A 13 30.14 -55.26 -29.91
N ALA A 14 30.02 -53.94 -29.86
CA ALA A 14 30.59 -53.02 -30.84
C ALA A 14 31.51 -52.05 -30.11
N CYS A 15 32.80 -52.12 -30.42
CA CYS A 15 33.75 -51.07 -30.12
C CYS A 15 33.49 -49.92 -31.10
N ASP A 16 33.23 -48.71 -30.58
CA ASP A 16 33.36 -47.50 -31.39
C ASP A 16 34.36 -46.56 -30.73
N SER A 17 35.25 -46.03 -31.56
CA SER A 17 36.45 -45.30 -31.16
C SER A 17 36.32 -43.85 -31.62
N GLY A 18 36.25 -42.94 -30.66
CA GLY A 18 36.72 -41.56 -30.80
C GLY A 18 35.75 -40.55 -31.42
N GLN A 19 35.24 -39.64 -30.58
CA GLN A 19 34.85 -38.28 -31.01
C GLN A 19 35.25 -37.29 -29.90
N GLY A 20 35.92 -36.21 -30.34
CA GLY A 20 36.68 -35.28 -29.50
C GLY A 20 35.85 -34.49 -28.50
N ALA A 21 36.52 -34.09 -27.42
CA ALA A 21 35.97 -33.19 -26.42
C ALA A 21 35.66 -31.81 -27.05
N PRO A 22 34.47 -31.23 -26.79
CA PRO A 22 34.19 -29.85 -27.18
C PRO A 22 35.06 -28.88 -26.38
N ILE A 23 35.63 -27.90 -27.09
CA ILE A 23 36.37 -26.78 -26.50
C ILE A 23 35.39 -25.95 -25.65
N PRO A 24 35.72 -25.60 -24.40
CA PRO A 24 34.90 -24.71 -23.58
C PRO A 24 34.84 -23.32 -24.24
N THR A 25 33.67 -22.90 -24.68
CA THR A 25 33.42 -21.51 -25.06
C THR A 25 33.54 -20.64 -23.82
N ALA A 26 34.45 -19.66 -23.87
CA ALA A 26 34.63 -18.68 -22.81
C ALA A 26 33.31 -17.93 -22.58
N GLN A 27 32.79 -18.04 -21.35
CA GLN A 27 31.59 -17.34 -20.91
C GLN A 27 31.89 -15.83 -20.89
N PRO A 28 31.04 -14.98 -21.51
CA PRO A 28 31.21 -13.53 -21.45
C PRO A 28 31.29 -13.06 -19.99
N PRO A 29 32.14 -12.07 -19.66
CA PRO A 29 32.20 -11.53 -18.31
C PRO A 29 30.82 -11.02 -17.87
N PRO A 30 30.48 -11.13 -16.58
CA PRO A 30 29.19 -10.67 -16.06
C PRO A 30 29.01 -9.20 -16.41
N GLN A 31 27.97 -8.91 -17.19
CA GLN A 31 27.56 -7.57 -17.53
C GLN A 31 27.21 -6.86 -16.22
N ALA A 32 27.95 -5.79 -15.92
CA ALA A 32 27.67 -4.94 -14.77
C ALA A 32 26.20 -4.50 -14.85
N ALA A 33 25.44 -4.74 -13.78
CA ALA A 33 24.07 -4.30 -13.69
C ALA A 33 24.05 -2.77 -13.85
N GLU A 34 23.34 -2.31 -14.89
CA GLU A 34 23.05 -0.89 -15.06
C GLU A 34 22.40 -0.39 -13.76
N SER A 35 22.98 0.68 -13.19
CA SER A 35 22.34 1.40 -12.09
C SER A 35 20.98 1.85 -12.58
N ALA A 36 19.91 1.27 -12.00
CA ALA A 36 18.55 1.65 -12.31
C ALA A 36 18.40 3.16 -12.03
N SER A 37 18.11 3.94 -13.07
CA SER A 37 17.58 5.29 -12.88
C SER A 37 16.34 5.22 -11.98
N PRO A 38 16.08 6.25 -11.15
CA PRO A 38 14.81 6.33 -10.45
C PRO A 38 13.67 6.10 -11.44
N ALA A 39 12.73 5.22 -11.11
CA ALA A 39 11.56 5.03 -11.94
C ALA A 39 10.86 6.39 -12.07
N ALA A 40 10.62 6.84 -13.31
CA ALA A 40 9.91 8.09 -13.54
C ALA A 40 8.58 8.08 -12.75
N GLY A 41 8.31 9.15 -11.99
CA GLY A 41 7.12 9.25 -11.12
C GLY A 41 7.35 8.89 -9.65
N CYS A 42 8.53 8.40 -9.27
CA CYS A 42 8.90 8.25 -7.86
C CYS A 42 9.36 9.59 -7.27
N ALA A 43 8.79 9.99 -6.12
CA ALA A 43 9.36 11.07 -5.33
C ALA A 43 10.81 10.70 -4.90
N PRO A 44 11.72 11.65 -4.66
CA PRO A 44 13.09 11.36 -4.21
C PRO A 44 13.17 10.48 -2.95
N GLN A 45 12.09 10.48 -2.18
CA GLN A 45 11.90 9.78 -0.93
C GLN A 45 11.01 8.52 -1.05
N GLY A 46 10.61 8.14 -2.27
CA GLY A 46 9.58 7.13 -2.52
C GLY A 46 9.99 5.67 -2.30
N GLY A 47 11.21 5.43 -1.83
CA GLY A 47 11.71 4.09 -1.54
C GLY A 47 11.87 3.25 -2.80
N THR A 48 11.28 2.05 -2.80
CA THR A 48 11.34 1.10 -3.94
C THR A 48 10.12 1.21 -4.85
N CYS A 49 9.53 2.39 -4.95
CA CYS A 49 8.36 2.63 -5.76
C CYS A 49 8.63 2.30 -7.24
N ARG A 50 7.56 1.96 -7.96
CA ARG A 50 7.62 1.52 -9.36
C ARG A 50 7.39 2.64 -10.37
N GLY A 51 6.94 3.83 -9.94
CA GLY A 51 6.56 4.89 -10.85
C GLY A 51 5.29 4.53 -11.64
N ASP A 52 5.23 4.95 -12.90
CA ASP A 52 4.11 4.64 -13.80
C ASP A 52 3.88 3.13 -13.94
N LEU A 53 2.61 2.71 -13.83
CA LEU A 53 2.17 1.32 -13.92
C LEU A 53 1.34 1.12 -15.19
N ALA A 54 1.66 0.05 -15.92
CA ALA A 54 0.72 -0.53 -16.87
C ALA A 54 -0.45 -1.19 -16.11
N ALA A 55 -1.56 -1.46 -16.79
CA ALA A 55 -2.60 -2.32 -16.24
C ALA A 55 -2.02 -3.69 -15.88
N GLY A 56 -2.30 -4.16 -14.67
CA GLY A 56 -1.78 -5.44 -14.21
C GLY A 56 -1.83 -5.63 -12.71
N THR A 57 -1.29 -6.78 -12.29
CA THR A 57 -1.18 -7.18 -10.89
C THR A 57 0.26 -7.07 -10.43
N TYR A 58 0.46 -6.43 -9.28
CA TYR A 58 1.75 -6.09 -8.70
C TYR A 58 1.82 -6.55 -7.26
N THR A 59 3.04 -6.65 -6.73
CA THR A 59 3.29 -6.87 -5.31
C THR A 59 4.30 -5.83 -4.83
N THR A 60 4.07 -5.30 -3.63
CA THR A 60 4.98 -4.36 -2.98
C THR A 60 6.33 -5.00 -2.70
N THR A 61 7.39 -4.24 -2.87
CA THR A 61 8.76 -4.70 -2.61
C THR A 61 9.10 -4.46 -1.14
N THR A 62 8.82 -3.26 -0.61
CA THR A 62 9.29 -2.81 0.71
C THR A 62 8.19 -2.77 1.76
N PHE A 63 6.98 -2.32 1.40
CA PHE A 63 5.85 -2.23 2.32
C PHE A 63 5.54 -3.54 3.03
N ARG A 64 5.27 -3.47 4.34
CA ARG A 64 4.92 -4.63 5.18
C ARG A 64 3.61 -4.39 5.95
N PRO A 65 2.67 -5.35 5.95
CA PRO A 65 2.70 -6.67 5.28
C PRO A 65 2.81 -6.51 3.75
N ALA A 66 3.44 -7.46 3.07
CA ALA A 66 3.48 -7.39 1.62
C ALA A 66 2.05 -7.47 1.07
N ILE A 67 1.73 -6.61 0.11
CA ILE A 67 0.40 -6.57 -0.52
C ILE A 67 0.52 -6.89 -1.99
N THR A 68 -0.44 -7.66 -2.50
CA THR A 68 -0.68 -7.85 -3.93
C THR A 68 -1.90 -7.02 -4.32
N TYR A 69 -1.83 -6.31 -5.43
CA TYR A 69 -2.85 -5.38 -5.88
C TYR A 69 -2.93 -5.34 -7.41
N THR A 70 -4.10 -5.01 -7.95
CA THR A 70 -4.33 -4.85 -9.39
C THR A 70 -4.75 -3.43 -9.68
N VAL A 71 -4.16 -2.83 -10.73
CA VAL A 71 -4.53 -1.50 -11.23
C VAL A 71 -4.95 -1.59 -12.70
N PRO A 72 -5.91 -0.76 -13.16
CA PRO A 72 -6.08 -0.49 -14.59
C PRO A 72 -4.94 0.40 -15.09
N ASP A 73 -4.96 0.72 -16.39
CA ASP A 73 -4.01 1.69 -16.96
C ASP A 73 -4.18 3.07 -16.32
N GLY A 74 -3.08 3.84 -16.29
CA GLY A 74 -3.09 5.22 -15.81
C GLY A 74 -2.90 5.38 -14.31
N TRP A 75 -2.28 4.40 -13.64
CA TRP A 75 -1.90 4.47 -12.23
C TRP A 75 -0.38 4.63 -12.06
N ILE A 76 0.00 5.23 -10.95
CA ILE A 76 1.39 5.43 -10.53
C ILE A 76 1.54 4.80 -9.14
N ASN A 77 2.61 4.06 -8.92
CA ASN A 77 3.10 3.78 -7.57
C ASN A 77 4.14 4.83 -7.18
N GLY A 78 3.71 5.79 -6.37
CA GLY A 78 4.55 6.93 -5.94
C GLY A 78 5.38 6.67 -4.69
N LEU A 79 4.93 5.77 -3.80
CA LEU A 79 5.65 5.39 -2.57
C LEU A 79 5.59 3.87 -2.35
N ASP A 80 6.72 3.27 -2.00
CA ASP A 80 6.82 1.89 -1.47
C ASP A 80 7.89 1.87 -0.36
N LEU A 81 7.42 2.09 0.88
CA LEU A 81 8.22 2.22 2.11
C LEU A 81 7.74 1.19 3.14
N PRO A 82 8.54 0.84 4.18
CA PRO A 82 8.23 -0.28 5.08
C PRO A 82 6.84 -0.28 5.73
N GLY A 83 6.22 0.89 5.89
CA GLY A 83 4.84 1.01 6.37
C GLY A 83 4.01 2.09 5.70
N ASN A 84 4.46 2.63 4.56
CA ASN A 84 3.71 3.60 3.77
C ASN A 84 3.76 3.23 2.28
N PHE A 85 2.60 3.19 1.64
CA PHE A 85 2.47 2.86 0.23
C PHE A 85 1.41 3.74 -0.42
N LEU A 86 1.72 4.29 -1.60
CA LEU A 86 0.85 5.23 -2.31
C LEU A 86 0.63 4.76 -3.75
N LEU A 87 -0.64 4.75 -4.12
CA LEU A 87 -1.11 4.70 -5.51
C LEU A 87 -1.88 5.97 -5.83
N SER A 88 -1.59 6.60 -6.96
CA SER A 88 -2.32 7.73 -7.51
C SER A 88 -2.55 7.52 -9.01
N ARG A 89 -3.35 8.36 -9.66
CA ARG A 89 -3.51 8.31 -11.12
C ARG A 89 -2.62 9.33 -11.81
N THR A 90 -2.21 9.02 -13.03
CA THR A 90 -1.42 9.92 -13.88
C THR A 90 -2.17 11.20 -14.29
N VAL A 91 -3.50 11.16 -14.23
CA VAL A 91 -4.38 12.29 -14.55
C VAL A 91 -4.81 13.09 -13.33
N ASP A 92 -4.49 12.62 -12.13
CA ASP A 92 -4.76 13.36 -10.92
C ASP A 92 -3.80 14.56 -10.81
N PRO A 93 -4.23 15.69 -10.22
CA PRO A 93 -3.35 16.82 -9.98
C PRO A 93 -2.14 16.42 -9.13
N ASP A 94 -1.02 17.11 -9.35
CA ASP A 94 0.21 16.91 -8.59
C ASP A 94 -0.03 17.02 -7.07
N GLU A 95 0.79 16.31 -6.31
CA GLU A 95 0.80 16.37 -4.85
C GLU A 95 1.01 17.81 -4.36
N ASN A 96 0.22 18.21 -3.37
CA ASN A 96 0.44 19.45 -2.62
C ASN A 96 0.74 19.13 -1.15
N PHE A 97 0.91 20.17 -0.32
CA PHE A 97 1.22 19.98 1.11
C PHE A 97 0.23 19.05 1.85
N TYR A 98 -1.01 18.95 1.38
CA TYR A 98 -2.07 18.13 1.97
C TYR A 98 -2.16 16.72 1.37
N GLY A 99 -1.27 16.38 0.43
CA GLY A 99 -1.20 15.10 -0.26
C GLY A 99 -1.66 15.17 -1.72
N SER A 100 -1.89 13.99 -2.30
CA SER A 100 -2.43 13.79 -3.65
C SER A 100 -3.75 13.03 -3.60
N ASN A 101 -4.54 13.12 -4.66
CA ASN A 101 -5.60 12.14 -4.91
C ASN A 101 -4.95 10.76 -4.96
N GLY A 102 -5.42 9.84 -4.13
CA GLY A 102 -4.79 8.54 -4.09
C GLY A 102 -5.40 7.55 -3.13
N ILE A 103 -4.80 6.37 -3.17
CA ILE A 103 -4.99 5.28 -2.22
C ILE A 103 -3.68 5.20 -1.42
N ASN A 104 -3.72 5.66 -0.17
CA ASN A 104 -2.61 5.59 0.77
C ASN A 104 -2.82 4.42 1.72
N LEU A 105 -1.78 3.61 1.91
CA LEU A 105 -1.77 2.52 2.88
C LEU A 105 -0.74 2.83 3.96
N MET A 106 -1.18 2.78 5.21
CA MET A 106 -0.33 3.03 6.37
C MET A 106 -0.44 1.87 7.36
N ALA A 107 0.69 1.24 7.64
CA ALA A 107 0.76 0.11 8.54
C ALA A 107 0.87 0.57 9.99
N ASP A 108 0.10 -0.09 10.87
CA ASP A 108 0.20 0.05 12.32
C ASP A 108 0.01 1.50 12.77
N VAL A 109 -1.13 2.12 12.44
CA VAL A 109 -1.43 3.50 12.82
C VAL A 109 -1.98 3.61 14.25
N ALA A 110 -1.95 4.82 14.81
CA ALA A 110 -2.63 5.18 16.04
C ALA A 110 -3.48 6.44 15.81
N PRO A 111 -4.55 6.66 16.59
CA PRO A 111 -5.22 7.96 16.67
C PRO A 111 -4.20 9.06 17.00
N ALA A 112 -4.18 10.15 16.23
CA ALA A 112 -3.23 11.24 16.47
C ALA A 112 -3.70 12.16 17.60
N ALA A 113 -2.76 12.63 18.41
CA ALA A 113 -3.04 13.59 19.48
C ALA A 113 -3.71 14.86 18.94
N GLN A 114 -4.82 15.27 19.56
CA GLN A 114 -5.62 16.42 19.14
C GLN A 114 -5.06 17.77 19.61
N ASP A 115 -4.02 17.75 20.46
CA ASP A 115 -3.22 18.92 20.86
C ASP A 115 -2.08 19.22 19.86
N CYS A 116 -2.06 18.52 18.73
CA CYS A 116 -1.06 18.62 17.66
C CYS A 116 0.33 18.08 18.02
N ALA A 117 0.49 17.35 19.12
CA ALA A 117 1.73 16.65 19.42
C ALA A 117 2.06 15.60 18.35
N GLU A 118 3.35 15.28 18.21
CA GLU A 118 3.84 14.13 17.44
C GLU A 118 3.70 12.84 18.25
N ALA A 119 2.48 12.55 18.68
CA ALA A 119 2.16 11.44 19.55
C ALA A 119 0.78 10.86 19.22
N ALA A 120 0.55 9.65 19.74
CA ALA A 120 -0.79 9.07 19.75
C ALA A 120 -1.68 9.78 20.78
N GLU A 121 -2.98 9.86 20.50
CA GLU A 121 -3.98 10.34 21.44
C GLU A 121 -4.04 9.40 22.66
N PRO A 122 -3.91 9.92 23.90
CA PRO A 122 -4.00 9.09 25.09
C PRO A 122 -5.34 8.38 25.22
N ALA A 123 -5.31 7.17 25.77
CA ALA A 123 -6.47 6.35 26.12
C ALA A 123 -7.40 5.93 24.96
N VAL A 124 -6.96 6.07 23.71
CA VAL A 124 -7.67 5.50 22.55
C VAL A 124 -6.96 4.22 22.10
N GLY A 125 -7.71 3.13 22.03
CA GLY A 125 -7.19 1.86 21.55
C GLY A 125 -6.89 1.86 20.05
N ARG A 126 -6.18 0.82 19.60
CA ARG A 126 -5.62 0.72 18.25
C ARG A 126 -6.28 -0.35 17.37
N THR A 127 -7.37 -0.95 17.86
CA THR A 127 -8.19 -1.84 17.02
C THR A 127 -8.93 -1.02 15.95
N ALA A 128 -9.30 -1.67 14.84
CA ALA A 128 -10.06 -1.03 13.77
C ALA A 128 -11.35 -0.38 14.27
N GLN A 129 -12.04 -1.05 15.20
CA GLN A 129 -13.27 -0.53 15.79
C GLN A 129 -13.02 0.72 16.62
N GLU A 130 -11.98 0.72 17.47
CA GLU A 130 -11.67 1.85 18.35
C GLU A 130 -11.22 3.08 17.55
N ILE A 131 -10.34 2.88 16.55
CA ILE A 131 -9.86 3.96 15.69
C ILE A 131 -11.02 4.58 14.91
N THR A 132 -11.85 3.78 14.24
CA THR A 132 -12.96 4.32 13.45
C THR A 132 -14.06 4.97 14.30
N ARG A 133 -14.32 4.45 15.50
CA ARG A 133 -15.24 5.08 16.46
C ARG A 133 -14.70 6.42 16.95
N TRP A 134 -13.41 6.50 17.25
CA TRP A 134 -12.77 7.74 17.66
C TRP A 134 -12.81 8.78 16.53
N LEU A 135 -12.42 8.40 15.31
CA LEU A 135 -12.52 9.25 14.11
C LEU A 135 -13.95 9.78 13.93
N ALA A 136 -14.94 8.90 13.98
CA ALA A 136 -16.34 9.30 13.80
C ALA A 136 -16.85 10.23 14.92
N GLY A 137 -16.26 10.16 16.11
CA GLY A 137 -16.61 10.99 17.26
C GLY A 137 -15.88 12.33 17.35
N LEU A 138 -14.93 12.62 16.46
CA LEU A 138 -14.18 13.87 16.50
C LEU A 138 -15.09 15.08 16.18
N PRO A 139 -15.18 16.10 17.05
CA PRO A 139 -16.07 17.24 16.85
C PRO A 139 -15.66 18.14 15.67
N GLY A 140 -14.42 18.00 15.19
CA GLY A 140 -13.92 18.70 14.01
C GLY A 140 -14.27 18.04 12.68
N LEU A 141 -14.94 16.87 12.70
CA LEU A 141 -15.28 16.13 11.48
C LEU A 141 -16.79 16.08 11.25
N LYS A 142 -17.15 16.09 9.97
CA LYS A 142 -18.39 15.50 9.49
C LYS A 142 -18.06 14.08 9.05
N SER A 143 -18.59 13.11 9.78
CA SER A 143 -18.30 11.69 9.58
C SER A 143 -19.58 10.90 9.27
N THR A 144 -19.44 9.81 8.53
CA THR A 144 -20.49 8.79 8.46
C THR A 144 -20.44 7.87 9.67
N THR A 145 -21.52 7.12 9.93
CA THR A 145 -21.46 6.05 10.94
C THR A 145 -20.51 4.95 10.46
N PRO A 146 -19.54 4.51 11.29
CA PRO A 146 -18.65 3.41 10.91
C PRO A 146 -19.44 2.16 10.53
N ARG A 147 -19.04 1.52 9.42
CA ARG A 147 -19.65 0.28 8.92
C ARG A 147 -18.61 -0.84 8.90
N SER A 148 -19.01 -2.04 9.29
CA SER A 148 -18.15 -3.22 9.16
C SER A 148 -17.78 -3.44 7.68
N THR A 149 -16.54 -3.84 7.44
CA THR A 149 -16.03 -4.15 6.10
C THR A 149 -15.02 -5.29 6.17
N SER A 150 -14.67 -5.84 5.01
CA SER A 150 -13.60 -6.82 4.86
C SER A 150 -12.88 -6.59 3.55
N ILE A 151 -11.55 -6.51 3.60
CA ILE A 151 -10.69 -6.33 2.43
C ILE A 151 -9.60 -7.41 2.52
N GLY A 152 -9.29 -8.10 1.43
CA GLY A 152 -8.22 -9.10 1.41
C GLY A 152 -8.34 -10.22 2.46
N GLY A 153 -9.54 -10.47 2.99
CA GLY A 153 -9.80 -11.42 4.07
C GLY A 153 -9.61 -10.86 5.48
N TRP A 154 -9.15 -9.63 5.64
CA TRP A 154 -9.02 -8.96 6.93
C TRP A 154 -10.28 -8.17 7.25
N SER A 155 -10.78 -8.36 8.48
CA SER A 155 -11.98 -7.67 8.98
C SER A 155 -11.63 -6.26 9.46
N GLY A 156 -12.58 -5.35 9.38
CA GLY A 156 -12.37 -3.98 9.84
C GLY A 156 -13.62 -3.11 9.74
N PHE A 157 -13.39 -1.80 9.69
CA PHE A 157 -14.44 -0.80 9.61
C PHE A 157 -14.09 0.28 8.58
N THR A 158 -15.11 0.85 7.94
CA THR A 158 -14.98 1.99 7.05
C THR A 158 -15.77 3.19 7.54
N VAL A 159 -15.21 4.38 7.35
CA VAL A 159 -15.82 5.67 7.69
C VAL A 159 -15.39 6.73 6.66
N ASP A 160 -16.34 7.57 6.27
CA ASP A 160 -16.09 8.73 5.40
C ASP A 160 -15.93 9.97 6.27
N LEU A 161 -14.95 10.79 5.94
CA LEU A 161 -14.50 11.92 6.74
C LEU A 161 -14.35 13.15 5.85
N THR A 162 -14.92 14.27 6.31
CA THR A 162 -14.57 15.61 5.85
C THR A 162 -14.38 16.52 7.06
N LEU A 163 -13.57 17.57 6.91
CA LEU A 163 -13.49 18.60 7.94
C LEU A 163 -14.85 19.31 8.08
N ALA A 164 -15.34 19.47 9.30
CA ALA A 164 -16.59 20.19 9.54
C ALA A 164 -16.43 21.67 9.17
N ASP A 165 -17.43 22.27 8.50
CA ASP A 165 -17.39 23.67 8.08
C ASP A 165 -17.25 24.66 9.26
N THR A 166 -17.69 24.23 10.44
CA THR A 166 -17.60 24.98 11.70
C THR A 166 -16.23 24.87 12.36
N TRP A 167 -15.36 23.97 11.91
CA TRP A 167 -14.00 23.86 12.45
C TRP A 167 -13.17 25.07 12.07
N LYS A 168 -12.40 25.58 13.05
CA LYS A 168 -11.56 26.77 12.92
C LYS A 168 -10.19 26.61 13.57
N ARG A 169 -9.94 25.52 14.32
CA ARG A 169 -8.65 25.31 14.97
C ARG A 169 -7.64 24.81 13.94
N SER A 170 -6.38 25.13 14.18
CA SER A 170 -5.24 24.65 13.41
C SER A 170 -4.18 24.08 14.35
N CYS A 171 -3.18 23.45 13.76
CA CYS A 171 -1.95 23.04 14.41
C CYS A 171 -0.80 23.99 14.04
N PRO A 172 0.27 24.09 14.86
CA PRO A 172 1.41 24.99 14.59
C PRO A 172 2.12 24.76 13.24
N PHE A 173 1.91 23.59 12.61
CA PHE A 173 2.50 23.24 11.32
C PHE A 173 1.64 23.66 10.11
N ALA A 174 0.48 24.28 10.31
CA ALA A 174 -0.44 24.67 9.24
C ALA A 174 -1.06 26.06 9.49
N ASP A 175 -1.14 26.85 8.42
CA ASP A 175 -1.73 28.20 8.47
C ASP A 175 -3.27 28.20 8.36
N GLU A 176 -3.86 27.07 7.95
CA GLU A 176 -5.29 26.89 7.76
C GLU A 176 -5.89 25.88 8.74
N PRO A 177 -7.22 25.84 8.94
CA PRO A 177 -7.83 24.86 9.83
C PRO A 177 -7.50 23.43 9.42
N VAL A 178 -6.84 22.71 10.33
CA VAL A 178 -6.49 21.30 10.18
C VAL A 178 -6.94 20.51 11.41
N LEU A 179 -7.14 19.21 11.23
CA LEU A 179 -7.43 18.28 12.30
C LEU A 179 -6.56 17.02 12.14
N PRO A 180 -5.67 16.71 13.10
CA PRO A 180 -4.93 15.44 13.09
C PRO A 180 -5.89 14.25 13.15
N LEU A 181 -5.66 13.24 12.32
CA LEU A 181 -6.47 12.02 12.27
C LEU A 181 -5.67 10.83 12.80
N THR A 182 -4.71 10.34 12.04
CA THR A 182 -3.86 9.22 12.47
C THR A 182 -2.41 9.61 12.46
N ILE A 183 -1.60 8.91 13.26
CA ILE A 183 -0.14 8.97 13.23
C ILE A 183 0.39 7.54 13.01
N SER A 184 1.51 7.39 12.33
CA SER A 184 2.24 6.12 12.26
C SER A 184 2.60 5.68 13.68
N GLY A 185 2.37 4.40 13.98
CA GLY A 185 2.82 3.78 15.22
C GLY A 185 4.28 3.34 15.18
N ASP A 186 4.95 3.45 14.04
CA ASP A 186 6.37 3.17 13.88
C ASP A 186 7.14 4.46 13.54
N PRO A 187 7.95 5.00 14.48
CA PRO A 187 8.72 6.21 14.25
C PRO A 187 9.85 6.03 13.23
N ALA A 188 10.16 4.80 12.81
CA ALA A 188 11.10 4.53 11.72
C ALA A 188 10.46 4.66 10.33
N GLN A 189 9.13 4.85 10.23
CA GLN A 189 8.47 5.17 8.97
C GLN A 189 8.81 6.60 8.57
N PHE A 190 9.75 6.74 7.64
CA PHE A 190 10.05 8.02 7.01
C PHE A 190 8.91 8.41 6.07
N HIS A 191 8.49 9.69 6.15
CA HIS A 191 7.49 10.37 5.31
C HIS A 191 6.02 10.13 5.66
N LEU A 192 5.28 11.25 5.76
CA LEU A 192 3.85 11.33 6.12
C LEU A 192 3.52 10.55 7.40
N THR A 193 4.18 10.90 8.50
CA THR A 193 3.94 10.27 9.81
C THR A 193 2.51 10.49 10.31
N ARG A 194 1.72 11.37 9.70
CA ARG A 194 0.34 11.63 10.09
C ARG A 194 -0.58 11.85 8.90
N THR A 195 -1.86 11.52 9.10
CA THR A 195 -2.96 11.94 8.24
C THR A 195 -3.71 13.09 8.91
N ILE A 196 -4.28 13.97 8.11
CA ILE A 196 -5.00 15.16 8.57
C ILE A 196 -6.28 15.34 7.76
N ALA A 197 -7.29 15.97 8.37
CA ALA A 197 -8.41 16.55 7.64
C ALA A 197 -8.18 18.05 7.47
N VAL A 198 -8.41 18.53 6.24
CA VAL A 198 -8.33 19.95 5.88
C VAL A 198 -9.57 20.34 5.07
N LYS A 199 -9.77 21.63 4.86
CA LYS A 199 -10.97 22.12 4.16
C LYS A 199 -10.99 21.63 2.71
N GLY A 200 -12.12 21.06 2.29
CA GLY A 200 -12.34 20.59 0.92
C GLY A 200 -11.72 19.23 0.59
N LEU A 201 -10.95 18.64 1.51
CA LEU A 201 -10.48 17.27 1.40
C LEU A 201 -11.58 16.30 1.85
N SER A 202 -11.86 15.29 1.03
CA SER A 202 -12.76 14.18 1.36
C SER A 202 -12.00 12.88 1.41
N GLN A 203 -12.28 12.06 2.42
CA GLN A 203 -11.52 10.84 2.68
C GLN A 203 -12.45 9.68 3.01
N ARG A 204 -12.14 8.48 2.51
CA ARG A 204 -12.66 7.22 3.04
C ARG A 204 -11.53 6.48 3.72
N ALA A 205 -11.66 6.28 5.02
CA ALA A 205 -10.79 5.41 5.78
C ALA A 205 -11.37 4.00 5.82
N TYR A 206 -10.56 3.00 5.51
CA TYR A 206 -10.77 1.61 5.91
C TYR A 206 -9.69 1.28 6.92
N VAL A 207 -10.08 0.91 8.15
CA VAL A 207 -9.15 0.42 9.16
C VAL A 207 -9.40 -1.05 9.33
N LEU A 208 -8.36 -1.87 9.15
CA LEU A 208 -8.41 -3.32 9.20
C LEU A 208 -7.61 -3.84 10.38
N ASP A 209 -8.12 -4.84 11.08
CA ASP A 209 -7.39 -5.57 12.13
C ASP A 209 -6.49 -6.62 11.49
N ARG A 210 -5.22 -6.64 11.89
CA ARG A 210 -4.23 -7.59 11.40
C ARG A 210 -4.16 -8.82 12.30
N PRO A 211 -3.82 -10.00 11.74
CA PRO A 211 -3.64 -11.22 12.54
C PRO A 211 -2.57 -11.11 13.63
N ASP A 212 -1.58 -10.22 13.48
CA ASP A 212 -0.51 -9.97 14.45
C ASP A 212 -0.89 -8.96 15.56
N GLY A 213 -2.16 -8.56 15.64
CA GLY A 213 -2.67 -7.64 16.66
C GLY A 213 -2.40 -6.16 16.36
N LYS A 214 -1.84 -5.84 15.19
CA LYS A 214 -1.71 -4.46 14.68
C LYS A 214 -2.91 -4.08 13.80
N ASN A 215 -2.87 -2.90 13.19
CA ASN A 215 -3.87 -2.49 12.20
C ASN A 215 -3.24 -2.07 10.85
N LEU A 216 -4.08 -1.92 9.84
CA LEU A 216 -3.75 -1.32 8.55
C LEU A 216 -4.80 -0.26 8.22
N LEU A 217 -4.36 0.95 7.92
CA LEU A 217 -5.20 2.01 7.35
C LEU A 217 -5.06 1.99 5.83
N ILE A 218 -6.19 1.94 5.12
CA ILE A 218 -6.30 2.27 3.70
C ILE A 218 -7.10 3.57 3.63
N LEU A 219 -6.50 4.63 3.11
CA LEU A 219 -7.12 5.93 2.97
C LEU A 219 -7.30 6.24 1.48
N VAL A 220 -8.53 6.43 1.05
CA VAL A 220 -8.85 6.93 -0.29
C VAL A 220 -9.12 8.43 -0.17
N LEU A 221 -8.33 9.27 -0.84
CA LEU A 221 -8.38 10.73 -0.72
C LEU A 221 -8.82 11.36 -2.05
N ASP A 222 -9.75 12.31 -1.96
CA ASP A 222 -10.09 13.28 -3.01
C ASP A 222 -9.79 14.69 -2.50
N ILE A 223 -8.74 15.31 -3.02
CA ILE A 223 -8.30 16.67 -2.72
C ILE A 223 -9.15 17.69 -3.49
N PRO A 224 -9.20 18.96 -3.03
CA PRO A 224 -9.87 20.02 -3.78
C PRO A 224 -9.40 20.11 -5.23
N GLY A 225 -10.34 20.20 -6.17
CA GLY A 225 -10.05 20.21 -7.61
C GLY A 225 -9.93 18.83 -8.25
N GLY A 226 -10.18 17.75 -7.50
CA GLY A 226 -10.28 16.39 -7.99
C GLY A 226 -11.56 16.05 -8.75
N VAL A 227 -11.84 14.74 -8.90
CA VAL A 227 -12.93 14.19 -9.74
C VAL A 227 -14.28 14.17 -9.01
N ALA A 228 -14.32 14.73 -7.79
CA ALA A 228 -15.37 14.61 -6.79
C ALA A 228 -15.38 13.23 -6.12
N PHE A 229 -15.55 13.26 -4.80
CA PHE A 229 -15.32 12.12 -3.93
C PHE A 229 -16.09 10.86 -4.30
N ASP A 230 -17.40 10.97 -4.58
CA ASP A 230 -18.22 9.80 -4.93
C ASP A 230 -17.78 9.13 -6.23
N ASP A 231 -17.27 9.89 -7.19
CA ASP A 231 -16.76 9.35 -8.44
C ASP A 231 -15.35 8.79 -8.25
N TYR A 232 -14.51 9.45 -7.46
CA TYR A 232 -13.19 8.94 -7.10
C TYR A 232 -13.27 7.60 -6.35
N LEU A 233 -14.27 7.44 -5.47
CA LEU A 233 -14.53 6.17 -4.79
C LEU A 233 -14.83 5.03 -5.76
N LYS A 234 -15.57 5.28 -6.84
CA LYS A 234 -15.85 4.26 -7.89
C LYS A 234 -14.59 3.88 -8.67
N ILE A 235 -13.72 4.86 -8.90
CA ILE A 235 -12.44 4.67 -9.59
C ILE A 235 -11.46 3.86 -8.71
N ALA A 236 -11.39 4.16 -7.42
CA ALA A 236 -10.50 3.50 -6.46
C ALA A 236 -10.99 2.10 -6.04
N ALA A 237 -12.31 1.87 -6.01
CA ALA A 237 -12.93 0.61 -5.59
C ALA A 237 -12.28 -0.65 -6.19
N PRO A 238 -12.11 -0.81 -7.51
CA PRO A 238 -11.51 -2.03 -8.07
C PRO A 238 -10.08 -2.28 -7.57
N VAL A 239 -9.30 -1.23 -7.29
CA VAL A 239 -7.95 -1.35 -6.74
C VAL A 239 -8.02 -1.80 -5.28
N VAL A 240 -8.84 -1.14 -4.46
CA VAL A 240 -9.00 -1.49 -3.03
C VAL A 240 -9.53 -2.91 -2.87
N GLU A 241 -10.51 -3.32 -3.67
CA GLU A 241 -11.10 -4.67 -3.62
C GLU A 241 -10.14 -5.76 -4.11
N SER A 242 -9.16 -5.40 -4.96
CA SER A 242 -8.12 -6.33 -5.42
C SER A 242 -7.08 -6.65 -4.35
N LEU A 243 -6.96 -5.85 -3.30
CA LEU A 243 -5.92 -6.00 -2.28
C LEU A 243 -5.94 -7.40 -1.67
N ARG A 244 -4.77 -8.04 -1.64
CA ARG A 244 -4.50 -9.29 -0.93
C ARG A 244 -3.29 -9.09 -0.03
N PHE A 245 -3.40 -9.55 1.21
CA PHE A 245 -2.33 -9.44 2.19
C PHE A 245 -1.54 -10.74 2.24
N ALA A 246 -0.22 -10.64 2.26
CA ALA A 246 0.62 -11.79 2.58
C ALA A 246 0.24 -12.35 3.97
N PRO A 247 0.33 -13.68 4.15
CA PRO A 247 0.08 -14.33 5.44
C PRO A 247 0.94 -13.79 6.57
#